data_AF-A0A072U5V0-F1
#
_entry.id   AF-A0A072U5V0-F1
#
_cell.length_a   1.000
_cell.length_b   1.000
_cell.length_c   1.000
_cell.angle_alpha   90.00
_cell.angle_beta   90.00
_cell.angle_gamma   90.00
#
_symmetry.space_group_name_H-M   'P 1'
#
loop_
_entity.id
_entity.type
_entity.pdbx_description
1 polymer ?
#
loop_
_entity_poly.entity_id
_entity_poly.type
_entity_poly.pdbx_seq_one_letter_code
_entity_poly.pdbx_strand_id
1 'polypeptide(L)' 'MLASKNSLMGKQLPIVLIHNDSTAAIAKIENHYYNELLSTGALRVGHEHTDENLADPFVKGLAREKIHNTSILMR' A
#
# COMPACT_ATOMS: atom_id res chain seq x y z
N MET A 1 -5.50 -21.91 26.18
CA MET A 1 -6.17 -20.95 25.28
C MET A 1 -6.24 -19.61 25.99
N LEU A 2 -5.37 -18.67 25.64
CA LEU A 2 -5.50 -17.27 26.07
C LEU A 2 -5.84 -16.46 24.82
N ALA A 3 -7.12 -16.14 24.67
CA ALA A 3 -7.56 -15.15 23.71
C ALA A 3 -7.17 -13.77 24.27
N SER A 4 -6.16 -13.14 23.67
CA SER A 4 -5.86 -11.74 23.97
C SER A 4 -6.94 -10.89 23.31
N LYS A 5 -7.54 -10.05 24.15
CA LYS A 5 -8.71 -9.23 23.93
C LYS A 5 -8.35 -8.09 22.97
N ASN A 6 -8.68 -8.22 21.68
CA ASN A 6 -8.60 -7.11 20.73
C ASN A 6 -9.69 -6.08 21.04
N SER A 7 -9.36 -5.13 21.91
CA SER A 7 -10.21 -3.96 22.18
C SER A 7 -10.06 -2.95 21.03
N LEU A 8 -10.82 -3.13 19.96
CA LEU A 8 -11.13 -2.10 18.97
C LEU A 8 -12.65 -2.03 18.79
N MET A 9 -13.34 -1.59 19.85
CA MET A 9 -14.79 -1.34 19.78
C MET A 9 -15.07 -0.17 18.84
N GLY A 10 -15.74 -0.46 17.72
CA GLY A 10 -16.75 0.43 17.13
C GLY A 10 -16.40 1.23 15.87
N LYS A 11 -15.15 1.21 15.37
CA LYS A 11 -14.84 1.83 14.07
C LYS A 11 -14.46 0.74 13.09
N GLN A 12 -15.34 0.46 12.13
CA GLN A 12 -14.98 -0.29 10.94
C GLN A 12 -13.79 0.41 10.31
N LEU A 13 -12.63 -0.25 10.28
CA LEU A 13 -11.44 0.30 9.63
C LEU A 13 -11.81 0.61 8.18
N PRO A 14 -11.48 1.81 7.65
CA PRO A 14 -11.69 2.08 6.24
C PRO A 14 -10.92 1.01 5.47
N ILE A 15 -11.63 0.27 4.63
CA ILE A 15 -11.02 -0.74 3.77
C ILE A 15 -10.18 0.02 2.76
N VAL A 16 -8.86 -0.11 2.85
CA VAL A 16 -7.94 0.40 1.84
C VAL A 16 -7.77 -0.69 0.79
N LEU A 17 -8.05 -0.36 -0.46
CA LEU A 17 -7.80 -1.23 -1.60
C LEU A 17 -6.63 -0.67 -2.40
N ILE A 18 -5.56 -1.45 -2.50
CA ILE A 18 -4.37 -1.09 -3.30
C ILE A 18 -4.43 -1.90 -4.59
N HIS A 19 -4.53 -1.22 -5.72
CA HIS A 19 -4.31 -1.80 -7.03
C HIS A 19 -2.87 -1.59 -7.46
N ASN A 20 -2.26 -2.65 -7.97
CA ASN A 20 -0.89 -2.61 -8.47
C ASN A 20 -0.74 -3.57 -9.66
N ASP A 21 0.08 -3.20 -10.62
CA ASP A 21 0.38 -4.01 -11.81
C ASP A 21 1.64 -4.88 -11.64
N SER A 22 2.34 -4.76 -10.51
CA SER A 22 3.50 -5.59 -10.20
C SER A 22 3.13 -6.75 -9.28
N THR A 23 3.01 -7.95 -9.86
CA THR A 23 2.83 -9.20 -9.11
C THR A 23 3.89 -9.40 -8.02
N ALA A 24 5.13 -8.96 -8.27
CA ALA A 24 6.20 -9.04 -7.28
C ALA A 24 5.99 -8.10 -6.07
N ALA A 25 5.41 -6.91 -6.29
CA ALA A 25 5.07 -5.99 -5.21
C ALA A 25 3.88 -6.53 -4.40
N ILE A 26 2.85 -7.04 -5.08
CA ILE A 26 1.69 -7.68 -4.44
C ILE A 26 2.15 -8.84 -3.53
N ALA A 27 2.97 -9.76 -4.06
CA ALA A 27 3.48 -10.89 -3.28
C ALA A 27 4.28 -10.45 -2.04
N LYS A 28 5.00 -9.33 -2.10
CA LYS A 28 5.71 -8.77 -0.93
C LYS A 28 4.76 -8.19 0.11
N ILE A 29 3.69 -7.53 -0.32
CA ILE A 29 2.64 -7.00 0.56
C ILE A 29 1.95 -8.16 1.28
N GLU A 30 1.62 -9.22 0.55
CA GLU A 30 0.91 -10.40 1.06
C GLU A 30 1.74 -11.27 2.01
N ASN A 31 3.06 -11.37 1.81
CA ASN A 31 3.89 -12.30 2.59
C ASN A 31 4.52 -11.71 3.85
N HIS A 32 4.70 -10.38 3.97
CA HIS A 32 5.66 -9.87 4.95
C HIS A 32 5.29 -8.58 5.71
N TYR A 33 4.82 -7.54 5.01
CA TYR A 33 4.86 -6.19 5.59
C TYR A 33 3.56 -5.75 6.28
N TYR A 34 2.41 -6.28 5.86
CA TYR A 34 1.10 -5.78 6.32
C TYR A 34 0.15 -6.89 6.77
N ASN A 35 0.68 -8.02 7.26
CA ASN A 35 -0.10 -9.21 7.64
C ASN A 35 -1.22 -8.90 8.66
N GLU A 36 -1.00 -7.98 9.60
CA GLU A 36 -2.04 -7.55 10.55
C GLU A 36 -3.19 -6.78 9.87
N LEU A 37 -2.87 -5.93 8.88
CA LEU A 37 -3.89 -5.18 8.13
C LEU A 37 -4.65 -6.07 7.15
N LEU A 38 -3.95 -7.04 6.54
CA LEU A 38 -4.57 -8.04 5.68
C LEU A 38 -5.49 -8.97 6.47
N SER A 39 -5.03 -9.49 7.61
CA SER A 39 -5.82 -10.42 8.45
C SER A 39 -7.04 -9.76 9.10
N THR A 40 -6.96 -8.46 9.41
CA THR A 40 -8.11 -7.68 9.89
C THR A 40 -9.06 -7.26 8.77
N GLY A 41 -8.70 -7.50 7.50
CA GLY A 41 -9.48 -7.07 6.33
C GLY A 41 -9.47 -5.56 6.09
N ALA A 42 -8.64 -4.82 6.83
CA ALA A 42 -8.46 -3.37 6.67
C ALA A 42 -7.68 -3.03 5.39
N LEU A 43 -6.88 -3.96 4.89
CA LEU A 43 -6.17 -3.86 3.62
C LEU A 43 -6.60 -4.98 2.67
N ARG A 44 -6.87 -4.61 1.43
CA ARG A 44 -7.03 -5.54 0.30
C ARG A 44 -6.08 -5.13 -0.81
N VAL A 45 -5.56 -6.11 -1.53
CA VAL A 45 -4.65 -5.89 -2.66
C VAL A 45 -5.25 -6.53 -3.89
N GLY A 46 -5.24 -5.80 -5.00
CA GLY A 46 -5.71 -6.27 -6.30
C GLY A 46 -4.61 -6.11 -7.34
N HIS A 47 -4.58 -7.03 -8.30
CA HIS A 47 -3.78 -6.85 -9.50
C HIS A 47 -4.55 -6.00 -10.52
N GLU A 48 -3.87 -5.07 -11.16
CA GLU A 48 -4.40 -4.24 -12.26
C GLU A 48 -3.51 -4.42 -13.49
N HIS A 49 -4.08 -4.31 -14.69
CA HIS A 49 -3.26 -4.38 -15.89
C HIS A 49 -2.40 -3.11 -16.00
N THR A 50 -1.15 -3.21 -16.48
CA THR A 50 -0.26 -2.04 -16.60
C THR A 50 -0.86 -0.91 -17.43
N ASP A 51 -1.58 -1.25 -18.51
CA ASP A 51 -2.25 -0.23 -19.34
C ASP A 51 -3.44 0.44 -18.65
N GLU A 52 -3.97 -0.16 -17.59
CA GLU A 52 -5.07 0.36 -16.78
C GLU A 52 -4.55 1.12 -15.54
N ASN A 53 -3.28 0.91 -15.17
CA ASN A 53 -2.65 1.56 -14.02
C ASN A 53 -2.42 3.05 -14.27
N LEU A 54 -3.41 3.86 -13.88
CA LEU A 54 -3.37 5.31 -14.01
C LEU A 54 -2.23 5.97 -13.22
N ALA A 55 -1.60 5.29 -12.27
CA ALA A 55 -0.46 5.83 -11.52
C ALA A 55 0.82 5.88 -12.36
N ASP A 56 0.95 5.05 -13.39
CA ASP A 56 2.18 4.90 -14.17
C ASP A 56 2.59 6.20 -14.91
N PRO A 57 1.69 6.94 -15.59
CA PRO A 57 2.02 8.26 -16.16
C PRO A 57 2.55 9.25 -15.12
N PHE A 58 2.04 9.23 -13.88
CA PHE A 58 2.51 10.12 -12.82
C PHE A 58 3.91 9.75 -12.36
N VAL A 59 4.18 8.46 -12.11
CA VAL A 59 5.51 7.98 -11.72
C VAL A 59 6.54 8.28 -12.80
N LYS A 60 6.18 8.05 -14.07
CA LYS A 60 7.03 8.39 -15.22
C LYS A 60 7.27 9.89 -15.34
N GLY A 61 6.25 10.72 -15.10
CA GLY A 61 6.39 12.19 -15.07
C GLY A 61 7.38 12.65 -14.00
N LEU A 62 7.21 12.16 -12.77
CA LEU A 62 8.09 12.48 -11.63
C LEU A 62 9.54 12.03 -11.87
N ALA A 63 9.75 10.85 -12.46
CA ALA A 63 11.08 10.35 -12.80
C ALA A 63 11.80 11.23 -13.82
N ARG A 64 11.06 11.82 -14.76
CA ARG A 64 11.62 12.72 -15.80
C ARG A 64 12.03 14.08 -15.22
N GLU A 65 11.34 14.56 -14.19
CA GLU A 65 11.61 15.87 -13.59
C GLU A 65 12.83 15.87 -12.65
N LYS A 66 13.37 14.68 -12.30
CA LYS A 66 14.52 14.53 -11.40
C LYS A 66 14.38 15.46 -10.18
N ILE A 67 13.26 15.31 -9.47
CA ILE A 67 12.96 16.10 -8.27
C ILE A 67 14.08 15.86 -7.26
N HIS A 68 14.96 16.85 -7.10
CA HIS A 68 16.04 16.78 -6.12
C HIS A 68 15.40 16.82 -4.73
N ASN A 69 15.80 15.90 -3.87
CA ASN A 69 15.27 15.77 -2.53
C ASN A 69 15.64 17.03 -1.72
N THR A 70 14.71 17.98 -1.59
CA THR A 70 14.92 19.25 -0.86
C THR A 70 14.93 19.07 0.65
N SER A 71 14.69 17.86 1.16
CA SER A 71 14.73 17.51 2.58
C SER A 71 16.10 17.73 3.24
N ILE A 72 17.17 17.96 2.47
CA ILE A 72 18.52 18.28 2.98
C ILE A 72 18.70 19.80 3.22
N LEU A 73 17.81 20.66 2.69
CA LEU A 73 17.95 22.12 2.74
C LEU A 73 17.21 22.80 3.90
N MET A 74 16.68 22.04 4.86
CA MET A 74 16.17 22.56 6.14
C MET A 74 17.14 22.13 7.25
N ARG A 75 18.21 22.92 7.44
CA ARG A 75 19.06 22.92 8.65
C ARG A 75 19.12 24.32 9.22
#